data_AF-A0A9W8BDP9-F1
#
_entry.id   AF-A0A9W8BDP9-F1
#
_cell.length_a   1.000
_cell.length_b   1.000
_cell.length_c   1.000
_cell.angle_alpha   90.00
_cell.angle_beta   90.00
_cell.angle_gamma   90.00
#
_symmetry.space_group_name_H-M   'P 1'
#
loop_
_entity.id
_entity.type
_entity.pdbx_description
1 polymer ?
#
loop_
_entity_poly.entity_id
_entity_poly.type
_entity_poly.pdbx_seq_one_letter_code
_entity_poly.pdbx_strand_id
1 'polypeptide(L)'
;IINFYVGKLPGEVGSRFKALSLLTLAQYWQSSDGNLQRAARTLILSTVHARGEQALRAEVFYWSSQRKLAMGGLAAAAGVARGPAEDSDVLSALTIVCVIGADYPWLVPLTARSTAAGQLQALVAGERGGERARMVAMELVSRGFGAFAAHVDTRAVVRRLLAAMMAVEDDGGAVSFEAVVAAKSALLRMAAADMTAVSGAAAAILADDGEGVRERRGALQLVALLALKSAARLRPHVARVAAAIVQAIEPKRATARRLVIGAAGAALQGLVRAFPAVAFHAASQCLAVGADDGTCTTYDLRSATRTAVYDGGGRVAAVAISPQGDRVASFAVPAGVLSVWDPAPSALAMFARSLLWPAADAEPQPPGSVAPTKTMAIPPAYLHDAHEISLAWTADRTCMSTPLQKMPPP
;
A
#
# COMPACT_ATOMS: atom_id res chain seq x y z
N ILE A 1 27.95 18.05 -7.38
CA ILE A 1 29.07 18.07 -8.35
C ILE A 1 28.67 17.44 -9.69
N ILE A 2 28.27 16.16 -9.75
CA ILE A 2 27.90 15.48 -11.01
C ILE A 2 26.81 16.24 -11.79
N ASN A 3 25.66 16.56 -11.16
CA ASN A 3 24.58 17.30 -11.84
C ASN A 3 24.99 18.68 -12.37
N PHE A 4 25.90 19.36 -11.65
CA PHE A 4 26.40 20.67 -12.07
C PHE A 4 27.17 20.56 -13.39
N TYR A 5 28.08 19.59 -13.50
CA TYR A 5 28.84 19.39 -14.72
C TYR A 5 27.96 18.88 -15.88
N VAL A 6 27.03 17.96 -15.63
CA VAL A 6 26.10 17.49 -16.68
C VAL A 6 25.25 18.63 -17.25
N GLY A 7 24.79 19.56 -16.40
CA GLY A 7 24.00 20.70 -16.85
C GLY A 7 24.82 21.79 -17.56
N LYS A 8 26.06 22.03 -17.12
CA LYS A 8 26.89 23.14 -17.65
C LYS A 8 27.75 22.78 -18.86
N LEU A 9 28.29 21.55 -18.92
CA LEU A 9 29.19 21.12 -20.00
C LEU A 9 28.61 21.28 -21.42
N PRO A 10 27.32 21.02 -21.69
CA PRO A 10 26.76 21.22 -23.02
C PRO A 10 26.87 22.68 -23.49
N GLY A 11 26.65 23.64 -22.57
CA GLY A 11 26.73 25.07 -22.86
C GLY A 11 28.17 25.55 -23.08
N GLU A 12 29.11 25.06 -22.27
CA GLU A 12 30.52 25.45 -22.34
C GLU A 12 31.27 24.81 -23.54
N VAL A 13 30.95 23.54 -23.87
CA VAL A 13 31.63 22.79 -24.93
C VAL A 13 30.98 23.02 -26.31
N GLY A 14 29.72 23.44 -26.34
CA GLY A 14 28.98 23.77 -27.56
C GLY A 14 28.81 22.57 -28.50
N SER A 15 28.98 22.80 -29.80
CA SER A 15 28.71 21.80 -30.85
C SER A 15 29.60 20.55 -30.83
N ARG A 16 30.72 20.58 -30.09
CA ARG A 16 31.61 19.42 -29.92
C ARG A 16 31.17 18.50 -28.79
N PHE A 17 30.19 18.91 -27.98
CA PHE A 17 29.72 18.12 -26.86
C PHE A 17 29.03 16.86 -27.36
N LYS A 18 29.54 15.69 -26.93
CA LYS A 18 28.90 14.40 -27.17
C LYS A 18 28.22 13.96 -25.88
N ALA A 19 26.90 13.78 -25.95
CA ALA A 19 26.14 13.26 -24.82
C ALA A 19 26.63 11.85 -24.44
N LEU A 20 26.53 11.54 -23.15
CA LEU A 20 26.85 10.21 -22.62
C LEU A 20 25.99 9.14 -23.32
N SER A 21 26.62 7.98 -23.57
CA SER A 21 25.93 6.80 -24.09
C SER A 21 24.99 6.24 -23.04
N LEU A 22 23.70 6.13 -23.38
CA LEU A 22 22.69 5.54 -22.49
C LEU A 22 22.99 4.07 -22.20
N LEU A 23 23.57 3.35 -23.16
CA LEU A 23 23.99 1.95 -22.98
C LEU A 23 25.07 1.82 -21.91
N THR A 24 26.12 2.65 -21.98
CA THR A 24 27.22 2.61 -21.02
C THR A 24 26.72 2.96 -19.62
N LEU A 25 25.84 3.97 -19.50
CA LEU A 25 25.21 4.31 -18.23
C LEU A 25 24.30 3.19 -17.71
N ALA A 26 23.56 2.50 -18.58
CA ALA A 26 22.72 1.36 -18.21
C ALA A 26 23.54 0.12 -17.78
N GLN A 27 24.74 -0.07 -18.32
CA GLN A 27 25.68 -1.08 -17.85
C GLN A 27 26.21 -0.75 -16.45
N TYR A 28 26.63 0.51 -16.22
CA TYR A 28 27.05 0.94 -14.88
C TYR A 28 25.90 1.01 -13.86
N TRP A 29 24.65 1.12 -14.30
CA TRP A 29 23.47 0.96 -13.44
C TRP A 29 23.43 -0.42 -12.78
N GLN A 30 24.02 -1.43 -13.43
CA GLN A 30 24.10 -2.81 -12.94
C GLN A 30 25.38 -3.10 -12.15
N SER A 31 26.25 -2.09 -11.95
CA SER A 31 27.54 -2.26 -11.27
C SER A 31 27.38 -2.72 -9.83
N SER A 32 28.30 -3.58 -9.38
CA SER A 32 28.42 -3.98 -7.98
C SER A 32 29.01 -2.90 -7.08
N ASP A 33 29.69 -1.91 -7.67
CA ASP A 33 30.18 -0.76 -6.93
C ASP A 33 29.03 0.24 -6.73
N GLY A 34 28.57 0.37 -5.48
CA GLY A 34 27.47 1.26 -5.12
C GLY A 34 27.70 2.73 -5.48
N ASN A 35 28.94 3.21 -5.55
CA ASN A 35 29.25 4.58 -5.96
C ASN A 35 29.08 4.76 -7.47
N LEU A 36 29.64 3.85 -8.27
CA LEU A 36 29.45 3.83 -9.72
C LEU A 36 27.96 3.68 -10.07
N GLN A 37 27.27 2.80 -9.36
CA GLN A 37 25.85 2.56 -9.56
C GLN A 37 25.01 3.83 -9.29
N ARG A 38 25.23 4.53 -8.17
CA ARG A 38 24.54 5.79 -7.84
C ARG A 38 24.88 6.91 -8.83
N ALA A 39 26.14 7.01 -9.26
CA ALA A 39 26.56 7.97 -10.26
C ALA A 39 25.86 7.71 -11.60
N ALA A 40 25.85 6.45 -12.06
CA ALA A 40 25.17 6.04 -13.29
C ALA A 40 23.67 6.34 -13.25
N ARG A 41 23.01 6.05 -12.12
CA ARG A 41 21.60 6.43 -11.89
C ARG A 41 21.37 7.92 -12.08
N THR A 42 22.19 8.74 -11.46
CA THR A 42 22.04 10.19 -11.51
C THR A 42 22.30 10.73 -12.93
N LEU A 43 23.34 10.20 -13.58
CA LEU A 43 23.76 10.60 -14.92
C LEU A 43 22.73 10.24 -15.99
N ILE A 44 22.17 9.03 -15.97
CA ILE A 44 21.21 8.61 -17.01
C ILE A 44 19.92 9.42 -16.92
N LEU A 45 19.43 9.72 -15.71
CA LEU A 45 18.25 10.56 -15.51
C LEU A 45 18.48 11.97 -16.03
N SER A 46 19.63 12.55 -15.70
CA SER A 46 20.00 13.89 -16.18
C SER A 46 20.16 13.90 -17.70
N THR A 47 20.75 12.85 -18.28
CA THR A 47 20.95 12.71 -19.73
C THR A 47 19.62 12.55 -20.46
N VAL A 48 18.67 11.80 -19.91
CA VAL A 48 17.33 11.62 -20.48
C VAL A 48 16.56 12.95 -20.50
N HIS A 49 16.57 13.72 -19.41
CA HIS A 49 15.93 15.03 -19.37
C HIS A 49 16.59 16.08 -20.27
N ALA A 50 17.91 15.99 -20.49
CA ALA A 50 18.64 16.92 -21.36
C ALA A 50 18.48 16.60 -22.86
N ARG A 51 18.02 15.40 -23.21
CA ARG A 51 17.83 14.97 -24.60
C ARG A 51 16.47 15.44 -25.14
N GLY A 52 16.44 15.83 -26.41
CA GLY A 52 15.19 16.16 -27.10
C GLY A 52 14.30 14.94 -27.35
N GLU A 53 12.99 15.16 -27.43
CA GLU A 53 11.98 14.10 -27.56
C GLU A 53 12.22 13.19 -28.78
N GLN A 54 12.63 13.75 -29.93
CA GLN A 54 12.92 12.97 -31.14
C GLN A 54 14.08 11.99 -30.94
N ALA A 55 15.13 12.39 -30.23
CA ALA A 55 16.27 11.52 -29.92
C ALA A 55 15.86 10.40 -28.95
N LEU A 56 15.01 10.71 -27.96
CA LEU A 56 14.46 9.71 -27.05
C LEU A 56 13.56 8.70 -27.79
N ARG A 57 12.72 9.16 -28.74
CA ARG A 57 11.91 8.26 -29.58
C ARG A 57 12.78 7.31 -30.39
N ALA A 58 13.87 7.81 -31.00
CA ALA A 58 14.79 6.97 -31.76
C ALA A 58 15.46 5.91 -30.88
N GLU A 59 15.88 6.28 -29.66
CA GLU A 59 16.44 5.33 -28.68
C GLU A 59 15.41 4.28 -28.26
N VAL A 60 14.20 4.70 -27.86
CA VAL A 60 13.15 3.76 -27.47
C VAL A 60 12.80 2.84 -28.63
N PHE A 61 12.68 3.36 -29.86
CA PHE A 61 12.44 2.55 -31.04
C PHE A 61 13.58 1.57 -31.28
N TYR A 62 14.84 2.01 -31.19
CA TYR A 62 16.01 1.13 -31.37
C TYR A 62 15.99 -0.03 -30.36
N TRP A 63 15.85 0.27 -29.07
CA TRP A 63 15.88 -0.74 -28.00
C TRP A 63 14.64 -1.63 -27.97
N SER A 64 13.48 -1.15 -28.44
CA SER A 64 12.25 -1.93 -28.54
C SER A 64 12.10 -2.75 -29.82
N SER A 65 12.59 -2.26 -30.97
CA SER A 65 12.43 -2.91 -32.28
C SER A 65 13.56 -3.90 -32.59
N GLN A 66 14.79 -3.62 -32.17
CA GLN A 66 15.95 -4.43 -32.53
C GLN A 66 16.13 -5.60 -31.55
N ARG A 67 15.40 -6.71 -31.74
CA ARG A 67 15.67 -8.07 -31.21
C ARG A 67 16.08 -8.28 -29.72
N LYS A 68 16.34 -7.27 -28.89
CA LYS A 68 16.87 -7.38 -27.53
C LYS A 68 15.75 -7.56 -26.50
N LEU A 69 14.64 -6.84 -26.65
CA LEU A 69 13.43 -7.07 -25.83
C LEU A 69 12.61 -8.28 -26.32
N ALA A 70 12.53 -8.50 -27.63
CA ALA A 70 11.67 -9.55 -28.24
C ALA A 70 12.27 -10.98 -28.20
N MET A 71 13.59 -11.15 -28.35
CA MET A 71 14.24 -12.45 -28.11
C MET A 71 14.11 -12.87 -26.64
N GLY A 72 13.85 -11.89 -25.76
CA GLY A 72 13.30 -11.99 -24.41
C GLY A 72 12.24 -13.07 -24.24
N GLY A 73 11.17 -12.99 -25.04
CA GLY A 73 10.03 -13.91 -25.00
C GLY A 73 10.20 -15.19 -25.82
N LEU A 74 10.91 -15.12 -26.96
CA LEU A 74 11.11 -16.29 -27.84
C LEU A 74 12.08 -17.32 -27.26
N ALA A 75 13.23 -16.91 -26.70
CA ALA A 75 14.13 -17.85 -26.03
C ALA A 75 13.54 -18.37 -24.71
N ALA A 76 12.65 -17.58 -24.07
CA ALA A 76 11.90 -18.00 -22.90
C ALA A 76 10.96 -19.18 -23.19
N ALA A 77 10.20 -19.05 -24.28
CA ALA A 77 9.26 -20.06 -24.74
C ALA A 77 9.98 -21.30 -25.28
N ALA A 78 11.20 -21.13 -25.80
CA ALA A 78 12.02 -22.22 -26.34
C ALA A 78 12.85 -22.99 -25.30
N GLY A 79 12.81 -22.62 -24.01
CA GLY A 79 13.55 -23.31 -22.96
C GLY A 79 15.08 -23.24 -23.09
N VAL A 80 15.61 -22.34 -23.92
CA VAL A 80 17.06 -22.19 -24.14
C VAL A 80 17.64 -21.34 -23.02
N ALA A 81 18.58 -21.91 -22.25
CA ALA A 81 19.30 -21.19 -21.21
C ALA A 81 20.18 -20.09 -21.84
N ARG A 82 20.04 -18.85 -21.38
CA ARG A 82 20.84 -17.71 -21.87
C ARG A 82 22.20 -17.64 -21.20
N GLY A 83 23.18 -17.10 -21.92
CA GLY A 83 24.46 -16.73 -21.36
C GLY A 83 24.39 -15.44 -20.52
N PRO A 84 25.29 -15.23 -19.54
CA PRO A 84 25.27 -14.08 -18.64
C PRO A 84 25.44 -12.72 -19.36
N ALA A 85 26.08 -12.70 -20.54
CA ALA A 85 26.22 -11.49 -21.35
C ALA A 85 24.89 -11.04 -21.98
N GLU A 86 24.04 -11.98 -22.38
CA GLU A 86 22.74 -11.67 -22.99
C GLU A 86 21.77 -11.09 -21.95
N ASP A 87 21.81 -11.59 -20.72
CA ASP A 87 20.99 -11.06 -19.62
C ASP A 87 21.38 -9.62 -19.24
N SER A 88 22.68 -9.29 -19.27
CA SER A 88 23.19 -7.92 -19.05
C SER A 88 22.71 -6.94 -20.14
N ASP A 89 22.65 -7.41 -21.39
CA ASP A 89 22.17 -6.63 -22.53
C ASP A 89 20.66 -6.37 -22.46
N VAL A 90 19.88 -7.39 -22.05
CA VAL A 90 18.44 -7.27 -21.80
C VAL A 90 18.17 -6.29 -20.65
N LEU A 91 18.92 -6.40 -19.54
CA LEU A 91 18.80 -5.47 -18.42
C LEU A 91 19.14 -4.03 -18.81
N SER A 92 20.14 -3.84 -19.69
CA SER A 92 20.50 -2.51 -20.19
C SER A 92 19.37 -1.93 -21.04
N ALA A 93 18.78 -2.72 -21.93
CA ALA A 93 17.62 -2.33 -22.73
C ALA A 93 16.41 -1.99 -21.85
N LEU A 94 16.11 -2.83 -20.86
CA LEU A 94 15.05 -2.60 -19.89
C LEU A 94 15.29 -1.31 -19.10
N THR A 95 16.53 -1.06 -18.67
CA THR A 95 16.89 0.17 -17.95
C THR A 95 16.58 1.40 -18.78
N ILE A 96 17.01 1.43 -20.05
CA ILE A 96 16.77 2.58 -20.95
C ILE A 96 15.28 2.79 -21.18
N VAL A 97 14.53 1.73 -21.54
CA VAL A 97 13.10 1.83 -21.82
C VAL A 97 12.30 2.20 -20.58
N CYS A 98 12.63 1.65 -19.41
CA CYS A 98 11.92 1.94 -18.17
C CYS A 98 12.23 3.34 -17.62
N VAL A 99 13.48 3.80 -17.75
CA VAL A 99 13.86 5.15 -17.35
C VAL A 99 13.15 6.18 -18.23
N ILE A 100 13.20 6.02 -19.56
CA ILE A 100 12.51 6.94 -20.47
C ILE A 100 10.99 6.84 -20.27
N GLY A 101 10.45 5.63 -20.14
CA GLY A 101 9.02 5.40 -19.96
C GLY A 101 8.45 5.94 -18.66
N ALA A 102 9.27 6.01 -17.59
CA ALA A 102 8.83 6.57 -16.32
C ALA A 102 8.54 8.07 -16.42
N ASP A 103 9.39 8.82 -17.12
CA ASP A 103 9.29 10.29 -17.24
C ASP A 103 8.50 10.71 -18.50
N TYR A 104 8.53 9.88 -19.55
CA TYR A 104 7.85 10.12 -20.84
C TYR A 104 7.09 8.88 -21.33
N PRO A 105 5.99 8.47 -20.68
CA PRO A 105 5.28 7.24 -21.02
C PRO A 105 4.89 7.15 -22.50
N TRP A 106 4.40 8.25 -23.09
CA TRP A 106 3.91 8.31 -24.47
C TRP A 106 4.98 8.04 -25.53
N LEU A 107 6.27 8.12 -25.19
CA LEU A 107 7.36 7.77 -26.10
C LEU A 107 7.57 6.26 -26.24
N VAL A 108 7.03 5.48 -25.30
CA VAL A 108 7.18 4.02 -25.27
C VAL A 108 5.98 3.35 -25.93
N PRO A 109 6.15 2.66 -27.08
CA PRO A 109 5.08 1.94 -27.75
C PRO A 109 4.44 0.87 -26.86
N LEU A 110 3.14 0.63 -27.04
CA LEU A 110 2.38 -0.32 -26.23
C LEU A 110 3.01 -1.73 -26.17
N THR A 111 3.49 -2.22 -27.32
CA THR A 111 4.18 -3.52 -27.43
C THR A 111 5.49 -3.58 -26.64
N ALA A 112 6.22 -2.47 -26.58
CA ALA A 112 7.42 -2.36 -25.78
C ALA A 112 7.10 -2.35 -24.29
N ARG A 113 6.00 -1.68 -23.88
CA ARG A 113 5.51 -1.67 -22.50
C ARG A 113 5.14 -3.07 -22.01
N SER A 114 4.35 -3.81 -22.78
CA SER A 114 3.93 -5.17 -22.40
C SER A 114 5.10 -6.14 -22.33
N THR A 115 6.04 -6.05 -23.28
CA THR A 115 7.24 -6.89 -23.29
C THR A 115 8.16 -6.57 -22.11
N ALA A 116 8.41 -5.29 -21.84
CA ALA A 116 9.22 -4.86 -20.70
C ALA A 116 8.60 -5.29 -19.37
N ALA A 117 7.28 -5.13 -19.21
CA ALA A 117 6.54 -5.58 -18.04
C ALA A 117 6.71 -7.09 -17.79
N GLY A 118 6.52 -7.91 -18.83
CA GLY A 118 6.71 -9.37 -18.72
C GLY A 118 8.13 -9.79 -18.35
N GLN A 119 9.15 -9.15 -18.94
CA GLN A 119 10.55 -9.43 -18.60
C GLN A 119 10.89 -9.01 -17.17
N LEU A 120 10.44 -7.83 -16.73
CA LEU A 120 10.63 -7.37 -15.36
C LEU A 120 9.96 -8.30 -14.35
N GLN A 121 8.75 -8.78 -14.65
CA GLN A 121 8.03 -9.72 -13.79
C GLN A 121 8.81 -11.03 -13.62
N ALA A 122 9.34 -11.60 -14.70
CA ALA A 122 10.16 -12.81 -14.66
C ALA A 122 11.47 -12.62 -13.86
N LEU A 123 12.14 -11.47 -14.04
CA LEU A 123 13.36 -11.14 -13.29
C LEU A 123 13.08 -10.93 -11.80
N VAL A 124 12.00 -10.23 -11.44
CA VAL A 124 11.59 -10.02 -10.03
C VAL A 124 11.21 -11.35 -9.37
N ALA A 125 10.58 -12.25 -10.13
CA ALA A 125 10.27 -13.60 -9.70
C ALA A 125 11.53 -14.44 -9.40
N GLY A 126 12.70 -14.04 -9.90
CA GLY A 126 13.94 -14.81 -9.78
C GLY A 126 13.96 -16.04 -10.69
N GLU A 127 13.10 -16.07 -11.71
CA GLU A 127 13.09 -17.15 -12.71
C GLU A 127 14.34 -17.10 -13.59
N ARG A 128 14.99 -15.92 -13.68
CA ARG A 128 16.17 -15.64 -14.51
C ARG A 128 17.02 -14.54 -13.91
N GLY A 129 18.30 -14.55 -14.27
CA GLY A 129 19.28 -13.58 -13.81
C GLY A 129 19.62 -13.78 -12.33
N GLY A 130 20.88 -13.61 -11.97
CA GLY A 130 21.30 -13.70 -10.57
C GLY A 130 20.66 -12.61 -9.70
N GLU A 131 20.96 -12.63 -8.40
CA GLU A 131 20.38 -11.69 -7.43
C GLU A 131 20.48 -10.21 -7.81
N ARG A 132 21.58 -9.81 -8.46
CA ARG A 132 21.76 -8.43 -8.94
C ARG A 132 20.74 -8.03 -9.99
N ALA A 133 20.50 -8.89 -10.97
CA ALA A 133 19.50 -8.68 -12.00
C ALA A 133 18.11 -8.51 -11.38
N ARG A 134 17.82 -9.35 -10.38
CA ARG A 134 16.58 -9.27 -9.60
C ARG A 134 16.45 -7.93 -8.87
N MET A 135 17.50 -7.45 -8.19
CA MET A 135 17.50 -6.15 -7.51
C MET A 135 17.29 -4.97 -8.47
N VAL A 136 17.98 -4.97 -9.62
CA VAL A 136 17.77 -3.95 -10.66
C VAL A 136 16.33 -4.01 -11.18
N ALA A 137 15.78 -5.20 -11.43
CA ALA A 137 14.40 -5.35 -11.88
C ALA A 137 13.38 -4.82 -10.85
N MET A 138 13.61 -5.02 -9.54
CA MET A 138 12.77 -4.43 -8.48
C MET A 138 12.78 -2.89 -8.53
N GLU A 139 13.93 -2.29 -8.80
CA GLU A 139 14.06 -0.84 -8.96
C GLU A 139 13.34 -0.36 -10.22
N LEU A 140 13.56 -1.01 -11.36
CA LEU A 140 12.98 -0.61 -12.65
C LEU A 140 11.45 -0.75 -12.66
N VAL A 141 10.91 -1.86 -12.13
CA VAL A 141 9.46 -2.09 -12.08
C VAL A 141 8.77 -1.05 -11.20
N SER A 142 9.40 -0.66 -10.08
CA SER A 142 8.82 0.35 -9.19
C SER A 142 8.94 1.77 -9.73
N ARG A 143 10.03 2.10 -10.42
CA ARG A 143 10.21 3.41 -11.09
C ARG A 143 9.21 3.59 -12.23
N GLY A 144 9.08 2.58 -13.08
CA GLY A 144 8.19 2.62 -14.24
C GLY A 144 6.74 2.28 -13.93
N PHE A 145 6.39 1.99 -12.67
CA PHE A 145 5.09 1.40 -12.33
C PHE A 145 3.92 2.20 -12.89
N GLY A 146 3.91 3.53 -12.75
CA GLY A 146 2.82 4.36 -13.30
C GLY A 146 2.67 4.26 -14.83
N ALA A 147 3.76 4.05 -15.56
CA ALA A 147 3.75 3.93 -17.02
C ALA A 147 3.38 2.52 -17.52
N PHE A 148 3.71 1.50 -16.73
CA PHE A 148 3.59 0.09 -17.11
C PHE A 148 2.52 -0.69 -16.33
N ALA A 149 1.87 -0.11 -15.31
CA ALA A 149 0.95 -0.80 -14.41
C ALA A 149 -0.16 -1.59 -15.14
N ALA A 150 -0.71 -1.05 -16.23
CA ALA A 150 -1.75 -1.72 -17.02
C ALA A 150 -1.29 -3.05 -17.67
N HIS A 151 0.01 -3.28 -17.77
CA HIS A 151 0.59 -4.49 -18.36
C HIS A 151 1.32 -5.37 -17.34
N VAL A 152 1.34 -4.97 -16.07
CA VAL A 152 2.01 -5.69 -14.99
C VAL A 152 0.96 -6.39 -14.15
N ASP A 153 1.14 -7.68 -13.87
CA ASP A 153 0.39 -8.33 -12.81
C ASP A 153 0.87 -7.78 -11.47
N THR A 154 0.20 -6.72 -11.01
CA THR A 154 0.55 -6.02 -9.78
C THR A 154 0.52 -6.96 -8.58
N ARG A 155 -0.41 -7.91 -8.55
CA ARG A 155 -0.51 -8.86 -7.45
C ARG A 155 0.69 -9.79 -7.42
N ALA A 156 1.07 -10.36 -8.57
CA ALA A 156 2.23 -11.23 -8.66
C ALA A 156 3.54 -10.50 -8.30
N VAL A 157 3.73 -9.26 -8.79
CA VAL A 157 4.92 -8.46 -8.47
C VAL A 157 4.97 -8.12 -6.98
N VAL A 158 3.87 -7.61 -6.41
CA VAL A 158 3.79 -7.30 -4.97
C VAL A 158 4.06 -8.56 -4.15
N ARG A 159 3.48 -9.70 -4.48
CA ARG A 159 3.72 -10.99 -3.82
C ARG A 159 5.21 -11.35 -3.78
N ARG A 160 5.92 -11.23 -4.91
CA ARG A 160 7.38 -11.51 -4.99
C ARG A 160 8.22 -10.51 -4.19
N LEU A 161 7.84 -9.24 -4.19
CA LEU A 161 8.51 -8.20 -3.40
C LEU A 161 8.27 -8.41 -1.90
N LEU A 162 7.07 -8.82 -1.49
CA LEU A 162 6.76 -9.18 -0.10
C LEU A 162 7.58 -10.38 0.36
N ALA A 163 7.70 -11.41 -0.47
CA ALA A 163 8.56 -12.56 -0.16
C ALA A 163 10.04 -12.14 0.02
N ALA A 164 10.55 -11.24 -0.84
CA ALA A 164 11.91 -10.70 -0.72
C ALA A 164 12.09 -9.80 0.51
N MET A 165 11.07 -9.02 0.88
CA MET A 165 11.06 -8.22 2.10
C MET A 165 11.12 -9.10 3.36
N MET A 166 10.55 -10.29 3.28
CA MET A 166 10.49 -11.29 4.34
C MET A 166 11.60 -12.34 4.26
N ALA A 167 12.65 -12.11 3.48
CA ALA A 167 13.74 -13.06 3.31
C ALA A 167 14.25 -13.53 4.69
N VAL A 168 14.04 -14.83 4.96
CA VAL A 168 14.64 -15.57 6.06
C VAL A 168 15.80 -16.35 5.44
N GLU A 169 16.87 -16.57 6.22
CA GLU A 169 17.92 -17.54 5.89
C GLU A 169 17.24 -18.87 5.51
N ASP A 170 17.28 -19.25 4.24
CA ASP A 170 17.00 -20.63 3.85
C ASP A 170 18.37 -21.31 3.65
N ASP A 171 18.52 -22.50 4.23
CA ASP A 171 19.71 -23.35 4.35
C ASP A 171 20.93 -22.95 3.51
N GLY A 172 21.87 -22.25 4.16
CA GLY A 172 23.24 -22.01 3.66
C GLY A 172 23.49 -20.72 2.88
N GLY A 173 22.47 -19.89 2.63
CA GLY A 173 22.62 -18.58 1.98
C GLY A 173 22.51 -17.39 2.94
N ALA A 174 23.38 -16.38 2.79
CA ALA A 174 23.28 -15.14 3.57
C ALA A 174 22.03 -14.33 3.16
N VAL A 175 21.28 -13.79 4.13
CA VAL A 175 20.20 -12.83 3.85
C VAL A 175 20.81 -11.59 3.20
N SER A 176 20.39 -11.31 1.98
CA SER A 176 20.75 -10.06 1.32
C SER A 176 19.94 -8.91 1.89
N PHE A 177 20.54 -8.22 2.86
CA PHE A 177 20.00 -6.99 3.42
C PHE A 177 19.69 -5.96 2.32
N GLU A 178 20.53 -5.91 1.28
CA GLU A 178 20.31 -5.04 0.11
C GLU A 178 19.02 -5.39 -0.64
N ALA A 179 18.73 -6.68 -0.85
CA ALA A 179 17.49 -7.11 -1.49
C ALA A 179 16.25 -6.76 -0.65
N VAL A 180 16.32 -6.89 0.69
CA VAL A 180 15.23 -6.48 1.59
C VAL A 180 14.97 -4.98 1.49
N VAL A 181 16.02 -4.16 1.49
CA VAL A 181 15.90 -2.69 1.35
C VAL A 181 15.37 -2.33 -0.03
N ALA A 182 15.87 -2.97 -1.09
CA ALA A 182 15.40 -2.77 -2.46
C ALA A 182 13.90 -3.07 -2.58
N ALA A 183 13.45 -4.22 -2.06
CA ALA A 183 12.04 -4.63 -2.09
C ALA A 183 11.14 -3.65 -1.33
N LYS A 184 11.52 -3.22 -0.12
CA LYS A 184 10.78 -2.20 0.65
C LYS A 184 10.67 -0.89 -0.11
N SER A 185 11.78 -0.43 -0.69
CA SER A 185 11.81 0.81 -1.45
C SER A 185 10.95 0.73 -2.71
N ALA A 186 10.93 -0.44 -3.38
CA ALA A 186 10.12 -0.69 -4.54
C ALA A 186 8.62 -0.65 -4.21
N LEU A 187 8.18 -1.33 -3.15
CA LEU A 187 6.80 -1.32 -2.69
C LEU A 187 6.30 0.09 -2.34
N LEU A 188 7.10 0.88 -1.64
CA LEU A 188 6.75 2.26 -1.28
C LEU A 188 6.66 3.17 -2.51
N ARG A 189 7.56 3.02 -3.49
CA ARG A 189 7.50 3.76 -4.76
C ARG A 189 6.28 3.36 -5.60
N MET A 190 5.98 2.07 -5.70
CA MET A 190 4.77 1.58 -6.38
C MET A 190 3.51 2.15 -5.72
N ALA A 191 3.43 2.12 -4.39
CA ALA A 191 2.29 2.70 -3.66
C ALA A 191 2.21 4.23 -3.82
N ALA A 192 3.34 4.90 -4.05
CA ALA A 192 3.37 6.32 -4.36
C ALA A 192 2.82 6.62 -5.77
N ALA A 193 2.99 5.71 -6.73
CA ALA A 193 2.44 5.84 -8.07
C ALA A 193 0.96 5.42 -8.14
N ASP A 194 0.58 4.28 -7.55
CA ASP A 194 -0.80 3.81 -7.48
C ASP A 194 -1.05 3.04 -6.16
N MET A 195 -1.63 3.75 -5.19
CA MET A 195 -1.98 3.19 -3.88
C MET A 195 -3.13 2.17 -3.99
N THR A 196 -4.06 2.35 -4.92
CA THR A 196 -5.23 1.49 -5.08
C THR A 196 -4.81 0.09 -5.50
N ALA A 197 -3.90 0.01 -6.47
CA ALA A 197 -3.36 -1.24 -6.97
C ALA A 197 -2.51 -1.96 -5.91
N VAL A 198 -1.59 -1.25 -5.23
CA VAL A 198 -0.70 -1.87 -4.22
C VAL A 198 -1.45 -2.32 -2.97
N SER A 199 -2.32 -1.47 -2.40
CA SER A 199 -3.12 -1.85 -1.24
C SER A 199 -4.15 -2.94 -1.58
N GLY A 200 -4.60 -3.01 -2.84
CA GLY A 200 -5.51 -4.04 -3.33
C GLY A 200 -4.82 -5.39 -3.48
N ALA A 201 -3.61 -5.40 -4.04
CA ALA A 201 -2.76 -6.59 -4.08
C ALA A 201 -2.45 -7.11 -2.68
N ALA A 202 -2.07 -6.23 -1.74
CA ALA A 202 -1.82 -6.62 -0.36
C ALA A 202 -3.07 -7.23 0.31
N ALA A 203 -4.24 -6.62 0.13
CA ALA A 203 -5.51 -7.15 0.64
C ALA A 203 -5.86 -8.51 0.02
N ALA A 204 -5.67 -8.68 -1.29
CA ALA A 204 -5.91 -9.95 -1.97
C ALA A 204 -4.99 -11.07 -1.45
N ILE A 205 -3.70 -10.78 -1.22
CA ILE A 205 -2.74 -11.74 -0.66
C ILE A 205 -3.13 -12.16 0.77
N LEU A 206 -3.68 -11.24 1.56
CA LEU A 206 -4.16 -11.54 2.91
C LEU A 206 -5.42 -12.41 2.91
N ALA A 207 -6.30 -12.23 1.92
CA ALA A 207 -7.56 -12.95 1.79
C ALA A 207 -7.41 -14.34 1.16
N ASP A 208 -6.39 -14.57 0.34
CA ASP A 208 -6.24 -15.79 -0.45
C ASP A 208 -5.65 -16.95 0.35
N ASP A 209 -6.37 -18.07 0.39
CA ASP A 209 -6.01 -19.30 1.10
C ASP A 209 -4.77 -20.02 0.56
N GLY A 210 -4.46 -19.88 -0.72
CA GLY A 210 -3.31 -20.50 -1.37
C GLY A 210 -1.97 -19.79 -1.13
N GLU A 211 -2.00 -18.58 -0.58
CA GLU A 211 -0.77 -17.80 -0.34
C GLU A 211 0.01 -18.28 0.89
N GLY A 212 1.34 -18.28 0.76
CA GLY A 212 2.23 -18.67 1.84
C GLY A 212 2.17 -17.71 3.04
N VAL A 213 2.51 -18.24 4.22
CA VAL A 213 2.59 -17.47 5.47
C VAL A 213 3.59 -16.31 5.36
N ARG A 214 4.67 -16.51 4.60
CA ARG A 214 5.73 -15.51 4.36
C ARG A 214 5.14 -14.28 3.67
N GLU A 215 4.39 -14.46 2.60
CA GLU A 215 3.78 -13.39 1.82
C GLU A 215 2.69 -12.66 2.62
N ARG A 216 1.85 -13.39 3.36
CA ARG A 216 0.86 -12.77 4.26
C ARG A 216 1.50 -11.92 5.35
N ARG A 217 2.56 -12.41 5.99
CA ARG A 217 3.32 -11.62 6.98
C ARG A 217 3.94 -10.38 6.33
N GLY A 218 4.46 -10.52 5.12
CA GLY A 218 4.93 -9.39 4.32
C GLY A 218 3.82 -8.37 4.06
N ALA A 219 2.64 -8.81 3.64
CA ALA A 219 1.52 -7.91 3.37
C ALA A 219 1.11 -7.12 4.62
N LEU A 220 1.07 -7.75 5.79
CA LEU A 220 0.80 -7.07 7.08
C LEU A 220 1.87 -6.02 7.40
N GLN A 221 3.15 -6.35 7.20
CA GLN A 221 4.24 -5.38 7.40
C GLN A 221 4.17 -4.23 6.39
N LEU A 222 3.82 -4.49 5.14
CA LEU A 222 3.61 -3.45 4.13
C LEU A 222 2.48 -2.50 4.55
N VAL A 223 1.35 -3.03 5.03
CA VAL A 223 0.25 -2.19 5.52
C VAL A 223 0.71 -1.29 6.68
N ALA A 224 1.44 -1.84 7.65
CA ALA A 224 2.00 -1.05 8.74
C ALA A 224 2.94 0.06 8.24
N LEU A 225 3.79 -0.24 7.25
CA LEU A 225 4.68 0.74 6.61
C LEU A 225 3.91 1.83 5.85
N LEU A 226 2.86 1.47 5.12
CA LEU A 226 2.02 2.42 4.38
C LEU A 226 1.23 3.33 5.33
N ALA A 227 0.72 2.78 6.44
CA ALA A 227 0.08 3.57 7.48
C ALA A 227 1.04 4.60 8.09
N LEU A 228 2.31 4.22 8.29
CA LEU A 228 3.33 5.09 8.86
C LEU A 228 3.87 6.15 7.88
N LYS A 229 4.07 5.79 6.61
CA LYS A 229 4.79 6.64 5.64
C LYS A 229 3.90 7.34 4.62
N SER A 230 2.69 6.83 4.41
CA SER A 230 1.80 7.24 3.32
C SER A 230 0.34 7.34 3.78
N ALA A 231 0.11 7.72 5.04
CA ALA A 231 -1.21 7.74 5.67
C ALA A 231 -2.28 8.44 4.81
N ALA A 232 -1.99 9.67 4.35
CA ALA A 232 -2.92 10.47 3.55
C ALA A 232 -3.38 9.75 2.27
N ARG A 233 -2.49 9.00 1.60
CA ARG A 233 -2.80 8.24 0.38
C ARG A 233 -3.51 6.92 0.69
N LEU A 234 -3.20 6.30 1.82
CA LEU A 234 -3.80 5.03 2.23
C LEU A 234 -5.24 5.22 2.76
N ARG A 235 -5.57 6.41 3.29
CA ARG A 235 -6.87 6.75 3.91
C ARG A 235 -8.11 6.18 3.17
N PRO A 236 -8.28 6.35 1.85
CA PRO A 236 -9.46 5.84 1.13
C PRO A 236 -9.56 4.32 1.10
N HIS A 237 -8.47 3.61 1.40
CA HIS A 237 -8.37 2.15 1.33
C HIS A 237 -8.32 1.48 2.71
N VAL A 238 -8.34 2.26 3.80
CA VAL A 238 -8.19 1.75 5.17
C VAL A 238 -9.25 0.70 5.51
N ALA A 239 -10.51 0.94 5.14
CA ALA A 239 -11.60 -0.02 5.37
C ALA A 239 -11.36 -1.38 4.70
N ARG A 240 -10.97 -1.37 3.42
CA ARG A 240 -10.64 -2.58 2.66
C ARG A 240 -9.46 -3.32 3.28
N VAL A 241 -8.40 -2.60 3.64
CA VAL A 241 -7.18 -3.19 4.20
C VAL A 241 -7.45 -3.75 5.60
N ALA A 242 -8.18 -3.03 6.44
CA ALA A 242 -8.55 -3.51 7.78
C ALA A 242 -9.38 -4.79 7.69
N ALA A 243 -10.38 -4.84 6.80
CA ALA A 243 -11.16 -6.05 6.56
C ALA A 243 -10.28 -7.25 6.16
N ALA A 244 -9.31 -7.04 5.28
CA ALA A 244 -8.37 -8.08 4.88
C ALA A 244 -7.46 -8.55 6.03
N ILE A 245 -7.03 -7.65 6.92
CA ILE A 245 -6.27 -8.04 8.13
C ILE A 245 -7.14 -8.90 9.05
N VAL A 246 -8.42 -8.53 9.25
CA VAL A 246 -9.37 -9.32 10.05
C VAL A 246 -9.53 -10.71 9.45
N GLN A 247 -9.73 -10.81 8.14
CA GLN A 247 -9.83 -12.09 7.44
C GLN A 247 -8.55 -12.95 7.60
N ALA A 248 -7.38 -12.33 7.58
CA ALA A 248 -6.10 -13.03 7.74
C ALA A 248 -5.94 -13.69 9.12
N ILE A 249 -6.65 -13.23 10.15
CA ILE A 249 -6.62 -13.80 11.52
C ILE A 249 -7.80 -14.75 11.81
N GLU A 250 -8.53 -15.19 10.79
CA GLU A 250 -9.67 -16.10 10.94
C GLU A 250 -9.33 -17.39 11.71
N PRO A 251 -10.16 -17.79 12.71
CA PRO A 251 -9.92 -18.98 13.52
C PRO A 251 -9.85 -20.28 12.73
N LYS A 252 -10.57 -20.36 11.61
CA LYS A 252 -10.57 -21.54 10.71
C LYS A 252 -9.18 -21.85 10.16
N ARG A 253 -8.27 -20.86 10.15
CA ARG A 253 -6.88 -20.97 9.68
C ARG A 253 -5.89 -21.18 10.84
N ALA A 254 -6.14 -22.13 11.75
CA ALA A 254 -5.45 -22.21 13.04
C ALA A 254 -3.91 -22.08 12.99
N THR A 255 -3.24 -22.81 12.09
CA THR A 255 -1.77 -22.77 11.91
C THR A 255 -1.29 -21.46 11.31
N ALA A 256 -1.89 -21.01 10.20
CA ALA A 256 -1.52 -19.74 9.56
C ALA A 256 -1.79 -18.54 10.48
N ARG A 257 -2.94 -18.54 11.17
CA ARG A 257 -3.35 -17.54 12.16
C ARG A 257 -2.28 -17.34 13.21
N ARG A 258 -1.78 -18.43 13.82
CA ARG A 258 -0.74 -18.36 14.86
C ARG A 258 0.53 -17.65 14.38
N LEU A 259 0.89 -17.82 13.12
CA LEU A 259 2.12 -17.26 12.55
C LEU A 259 1.98 -15.80 12.12
N VAL A 260 0.75 -15.33 11.86
CA VAL A 260 0.47 -13.95 11.41
C VAL A 260 -0.12 -13.05 12.49
N ILE A 261 -0.67 -13.58 13.59
CA ILE A 261 -1.41 -12.82 14.60
C ILE A 261 -0.62 -11.66 15.21
N GLY A 262 0.68 -11.85 15.49
CA GLY A 262 1.54 -10.78 16.00
C GLY A 262 1.77 -9.66 14.98
N ALA A 263 1.98 -10.01 13.72
CA ALA A 263 2.13 -9.03 12.63
C ALA A 263 0.80 -8.31 12.34
N ALA A 264 -0.33 -9.01 12.45
CA ALA A 264 -1.66 -8.45 12.28
C ALA A 264 -1.98 -7.45 13.39
N GLY A 265 -1.64 -7.77 14.64
CA GLY A 265 -1.74 -6.85 15.77
C GLY A 265 -0.92 -5.57 15.56
N ALA A 266 0.33 -5.69 15.10
CA ALA A 266 1.17 -4.54 14.78
C ALA A 266 0.59 -3.68 13.63
N ALA A 267 0.05 -4.32 12.58
CA ALA A 267 -0.59 -3.61 11.48
C ALA A 267 -1.86 -2.86 11.92
N LEU A 268 -2.75 -3.52 12.69
CA LEU A 268 -3.95 -2.89 13.25
C LEU A 268 -3.60 -1.73 14.18
N GLN A 269 -2.60 -1.91 15.04
CA GLN A 269 -2.11 -0.84 15.91
C GLN A 269 -1.59 0.35 15.10
N GLY A 270 -0.88 0.09 13.99
CA GLY A 270 -0.45 1.12 13.04
C GLY A 270 -1.64 1.87 12.42
N LEU A 271 -2.70 1.16 12.01
CA LEU A 271 -3.91 1.78 11.47
C LEU A 271 -4.64 2.63 12.52
N VAL A 272 -4.84 2.11 13.73
CA VAL A 272 -5.49 2.84 14.84
C VAL A 272 -4.73 4.12 15.19
N ARG A 273 -3.40 4.10 15.14
CA ARG A 273 -2.56 5.28 15.41
C ARG A 273 -2.58 6.30 14.28
N ALA A 274 -2.65 5.85 13.03
CA ALA A 274 -2.54 6.71 11.86
C ALA A 274 -3.88 7.31 11.39
N PHE A 275 -5.01 6.67 11.73
CA PHE A 275 -6.32 7.03 11.18
C PHE A 275 -7.37 7.21 12.29
N PRO A 276 -7.91 8.42 12.49
CA PRO A 276 -9.03 8.65 13.41
C PRO A 276 -10.29 7.86 13.05
N ALA A 277 -10.43 7.45 11.79
CA ALA A 277 -11.51 6.59 11.32
C ALA A 277 -11.37 5.12 11.77
N VAL A 278 -10.35 4.76 12.54
CA VAL A 278 -10.14 3.39 13.06
C VAL A 278 -10.05 3.42 14.58
N ALA A 279 -10.92 2.67 15.25
CA ALA A 279 -10.95 2.55 16.70
C ALA A 279 -10.87 1.08 17.13
N PHE A 280 -10.17 0.81 18.22
CA PHE A 280 -10.05 -0.53 18.80
C PHE A 280 -10.44 -0.53 20.27
N HIS A 281 -11.24 -1.51 20.67
CA HIS A 281 -11.64 -1.74 22.05
C HIS A 281 -11.10 -3.09 22.54
N ALA A 282 -10.17 -3.04 23.50
CA ALA A 282 -9.40 -4.20 23.93
C ALA A 282 -10.25 -5.25 24.68
N ALA A 283 -11.17 -4.84 25.56
CA ALA A 283 -11.92 -5.76 26.39
C ALA A 283 -12.89 -6.64 25.57
N SER A 284 -13.54 -6.07 24.56
CA SER A 284 -14.42 -6.83 23.64
C SER A 284 -13.70 -7.33 22.39
N GLN A 285 -12.43 -6.97 22.17
CA GLN A 285 -11.69 -7.24 20.92
C GLN A 285 -12.44 -6.76 19.68
N CYS A 286 -13.09 -5.59 19.80
CA CYS A 286 -13.86 -4.98 18.73
C CYS A 286 -13.01 -3.96 17.97
N LEU A 287 -13.00 -4.05 16.65
CA LEU A 287 -12.42 -3.07 15.75
C LEU A 287 -13.55 -2.36 15.00
N ALA A 288 -13.60 -1.03 15.07
CA ALA A 288 -14.50 -0.20 14.29
C ALA A 288 -13.71 0.55 13.21
N VAL A 289 -14.21 0.54 11.98
CA VAL A 289 -13.52 1.10 10.81
C VAL A 289 -14.49 1.90 9.97
N GLY A 290 -14.23 3.19 9.84
CA GLY A 290 -14.90 4.10 8.93
C GLY A 290 -14.31 4.03 7.52
N ALA A 291 -15.17 4.19 6.53
CA ALA A 291 -14.82 4.17 5.12
C ALA A 291 -15.18 5.49 4.42
N ASP A 292 -14.54 5.73 3.27
CA ASP A 292 -14.80 6.90 2.45
C ASP A 292 -16.17 6.86 1.74
N ASP A 293 -16.78 5.67 1.63
CA ASP A 293 -18.15 5.49 1.12
C ASP A 293 -19.24 5.84 2.15
N GLY A 294 -18.84 6.20 3.37
CA GLY A 294 -19.73 6.59 4.47
C GLY A 294 -20.20 5.46 5.36
N THR A 295 -19.74 4.23 5.09
CA THR A 295 -19.98 3.11 5.98
C THR A 295 -19.02 3.14 7.17
N CYS A 296 -19.52 2.75 8.34
CA CYS A 296 -18.70 2.37 9.49
C CYS A 296 -18.97 0.89 9.78
N THR A 297 -17.94 0.07 9.76
CA THR A 297 -18.05 -1.37 9.97
C THR A 297 -17.37 -1.76 11.27
N THR A 298 -18.02 -2.61 12.06
CA THR A 298 -17.42 -3.24 13.23
C THR A 298 -17.08 -4.70 12.99
N TYR A 299 -16.00 -5.15 13.62
CA TYR A 299 -15.50 -6.52 13.54
C TYR A 299 -15.20 -7.05 14.94
N ASP A 300 -15.52 -8.31 15.18
CA ASP A 300 -15.01 -9.08 16.32
C ASP A 300 -13.72 -9.78 15.88
N LEU A 301 -12.59 -9.41 16.49
CA LEU A 301 -11.28 -9.98 16.15
C LEU A 301 -11.07 -11.40 16.71
N ARG A 302 -11.89 -11.86 17.66
CA ARG A 302 -11.81 -13.23 18.21
C ARG A 302 -12.30 -14.24 17.20
N SER A 303 -13.48 -13.97 16.63
CA SER A 303 -14.11 -14.76 15.58
C SER A 303 -13.68 -14.36 14.18
N ALA A 304 -13.04 -13.19 14.02
CA ALA A 304 -12.70 -12.54 12.75
C ALA A 304 -13.93 -12.29 11.86
N THR A 305 -15.06 -11.93 12.48
CA THR A 305 -16.33 -11.72 11.77
C THR A 305 -16.75 -10.27 11.81
N ARG A 306 -17.34 -9.81 10.70
CA ARG A 306 -18.07 -8.54 10.65
C ARG A 306 -19.31 -8.63 11.54
N THR A 307 -19.43 -7.72 12.51
CA THR A 307 -20.53 -7.73 13.48
C THR A 307 -21.67 -6.79 13.11
N ALA A 308 -21.36 -5.61 12.58
CA ALA A 308 -22.37 -4.64 12.15
C ALA A 308 -21.85 -3.73 11.04
N VAL A 309 -22.80 -3.13 10.32
CA VAL A 309 -22.57 -2.09 9.31
C VAL A 309 -23.50 -0.94 9.63
N TYR A 310 -22.91 0.24 9.71
CA TYR A 310 -23.60 1.48 9.97
C TYR A 310 -23.44 2.37 8.75
N ASP A 311 -24.53 2.94 8.27
CA ASP A 311 -24.49 3.93 7.21
C ASP A 311 -24.68 5.32 7.81
N GLY A 312 -23.62 6.15 7.72
CA GLY A 312 -23.61 7.54 8.18
C GLY A 312 -23.92 8.56 7.09
N GLY A 313 -24.13 8.12 5.84
CA GLY A 313 -24.51 8.98 4.71
C GLY A 313 -23.40 9.89 4.16
N GLY A 314 -22.14 9.70 4.60
CA GLY A 314 -21.00 10.48 4.12
C GLY A 314 -19.67 9.98 4.69
N ARG A 315 -18.57 10.30 3.99
CA ARG A 315 -17.21 9.84 4.33
C ARG A 315 -16.92 9.95 5.83
N VAL A 316 -16.59 8.82 6.44
CA VAL A 316 -16.32 8.76 7.88
C VAL A 316 -14.92 9.29 8.16
N ALA A 317 -14.84 10.45 8.81
CA ALA A 317 -13.58 11.08 9.18
C ALA A 317 -13.02 10.55 10.51
N ALA A 318 -13.90 10.20 11.45
CA ALA A 318 -13.52 9.72 12.77
C ALA A 318 -14.51 8.68 13.29
N VAL A 319 -14.01 7.72 14.09
CA VAL A 319 -14.79 6.70 14.77
C VAL A 319 -14.30 6.58 16.20
N ALA A 320 -15.20 6.36 17.16
CA ALA A 320 -14.84 6.02 18.52
C ALA A 320 -15.77 4.95 19.10
N ILE A 321 -15.18 3.98 19.80
CA ILE A 321 -15.91 3.00 20.60
C ILE A 321 -15.97 3.53 22.04
N SER A 322 -17.15 3.46 22.64
CA SER A 322 -17.35 3.81 24.06
C SER A 322 -16.42 3.01 24.99
N PRO A 323 -16.07 3.53 26.18
CA PRO A 323 -15.21 2.83 27.13
C PRO A 323 -15.79 1.49 27.61
N GLN A 324 -17.13 1.36 27.61
CA GLN A 324 -17.83 0.12 27.96
C GLN A 324 -17.96 -0.83 26.75
N GLY A 325 -17.69 -0.36 25.53
CA GLY A 325 -17.79 -1.16 24.31
C GLY A 325 -19.21 -1.39 23.80
N ASP A 326 -20.21 -0.70 24.37
CA ASP A 326 -21.65 -0.87 24.09
C ASP A 326 -22.19 0.13 23.05
N ARG A 327 -21.41 1.16 22.71
CA ARG A 327 -21.74 2.18 21.71
C ARG A 327 -20.60 2.47 20.75
N VAL A 328 -20.95 2.80 19.51
CA VAL A 328 -20.04 3.29 18.46
C VAL A 328 -20.50 4.68 18.03
N ALA A 329 -19.58 5.63 17.96
CA ALA A 329 -19.81 6.94 17.38
C ALA A 329 -18.98 7.09 16.11
N SER A 330 -19.54 7.74 15.08
CA SER A 330 -18.78 8.12 13.90
C SER A 330 -19.16 9.52 13.44
N PHE A 331 -18.21 10.18 12.80
CA PHE A 331 -18.37 11.53 12.29
C PHE A 331 -18.21 11.55 10.77
N ALA A 332 -19.23 12.02 10.07
CA ALA A 332 -19.30 12.05 8.60
C ALA A 332 -19.04 13.46 8.03
N VAL A 333 -18.21 13.54 7.00
CA VAL A 333 -17.85 14.76 6.26
C VAL A 333 -18.22 14.58 4.78
N PRO A 334 -18.68 15.61 4.06
CA PRO A 334 -18.87 17.01 4.49
C PRO A 334 -20.21 17.26 5.20
N ALA A 335 -21.07 16.26 5.35
CA ALA A 335 -22.39 16.41 5.96
C ALA A 335 -22.35 16.99 7.39
N GLY A 336 -21.23 16.82 8.10
CA GLY A 336 -21.04 17.36 9.44
C GLY A 336 -21.87 16.61 10.48
N VAL A 337 -22.20 15.34 10.25
CA VAL A 337 -23.11 14.58 11.12
C VAL A 337 -22.32 13.67 12.02
N LEU A 338 -22.49 13.83 13.34
CA LEU A 338 -22.11 12.85 14.34
C LEU A 338 -23.27 11.87 14.52
N SER A 339 -23.01 10.59 14.32
CA SER A 339 -23.97 9.52 14.51
C SER A 339 -23.51 8.58 15.60
N VAL A 340 -24.43 8.13 16.45
CA VAL A 340 -24.19 7.18 17.54
C VAL A 340 -25.09 5.97 17.33
N TRP A 341 -24.50 4.78 17.40
CA TRP A 341 -25.18 3.51 17.30
C TRP A 341 -24.96 2.69 18.55
N ASP A 342 -26.02 2.01 18.97
CA ASP A 342 -25.94 0.92 19.93
C ASP A 342 -25.83 -0.39 19.12
N PRO A 343 -24.64 -1.02 18.99
CA PRO A 343 -24.53 -2.36 18.41
C PRO A 343 -25.58 -3.29 19.02
N ALA A 344 -26.33 -3.98 18.17
CA ALA A 344 -27.41 -4.85 18.62
C ALA A 344 -26.91 -5.81 19.71
N PRO A 345 -27.68 -6.00 20.80
CA PRO A 345 -27.30 -6.91 21.87
C PRO A 345 -27.00 -8.29 21.28
N SER A 346 -25.92 -8.91 21.73
CA SER A 346 -25.62 -10.31 21.39
C SER A 346 -26.85 -11.18 21.69
N ALA A 347 -27.00 -12.32 21.01
CA ALA A 347 -28.14 -13.21 21.25
C ALA A 347 -28.34 -13.53 22.75
N LEU A 348 -27.24 -13.64 23.52
CA LEU A 348 -27.25 -13.79 24.97
C LEU A 348 -27.88 -12.60 25.72
N ALA A 349 -27.62 -11.38 25.29
CA ALA A 349 -28.25 -10.18 25.85
C ALA A 349 -29.72 -10.05 25.41
N MET A 350 -30.11 -10.54 24.22
CA MET A 350 -31.52 -10.69 23.86
C MET A 350 -32.23 -11.72 24.76
N PHE A 351 -31.62 -12.89 25.00
CA PHE A 351 -32.14 -13.92 25.91
C PHE A 351 -32.22 -13.43 27.37
N ALA A 352 -31.20 -12.70 27.86
CA ALA A 352 -31.23 -12.12 29.20
C ALA A 352 -32.30 -11.02 29.31
N ARG A 353 -32.49 -10.19 28.27
CA ARG A 353 -33.57 -9.19 28.23
C ARG A 353 -34.94 -9.84 28.17
N SER A 354 -35.13 -10.97 27.46
CA SER A 354 -36.41 -11.68 27.45
C SER A 354 -36.76 -12.31 28.80
N LEU A 355 -35.75 -12.64 29.62
CA LEU A 355 -35.94 -13.17 30.98
C LEU A 355 -36.18 -12.08 32.03
N LEU A 356 -35.53 -10.92 31.88
CA LEU A 356 -35.59 -9.82 32.85
C LEU A 356 -36.69 -8.79 32.55
N TRP A 357 -37.20 -8.76 31.30
CA TRP A 357 -38.29 -7.88 30.87
C TRP A 357 -39.13 -8.56 29.77
N PRO A 358 -40.19 -9.31 30.14
CA PRO A 358 -41.11 -9.86 29.16
C PRO A 358 -42.02 -8.73 28.65
N ALA A 359 -41.92 -8.44 27.35
CA ALA A 359 -42.69 -7.48 26.56
C ALA A 359 -42.16 -6.03 26.48
N ALA A 360 -41.57 -5.72 25.32
CA ALA A 360 -42.09 -4.69 24.43
C ALA A 360 -41.70 -5.11 23.00
N ASP A 361 -42.66 -5.10 22.08
CA ASP A 361 -42.52 -5.52 20.69
C ASP A 361 -41.36 -4.78 19.99
N ALA A 362 -40.18 -5.40 19.97
CA ALA A 362 -39.06 -4.98 19.14
C ALA A 362 -38.77 -6.14 18.20
N GLU A 363 -39.25 -6.00 16.97
CA GLU A 363 -39.01 -6.93 15.88
C GLU A 363 -37.48 -7.13 15.71
N PRO A 364 -36.97 -8.37 15.68
CA PRO A 364 -35.54 -8.61 15.49
C PRO A 364 -35.13 -8.11 14.10
N GLN A 365 -34.46 -6.97 14.04
CA GLN A 365 -33.95 -6.45 12.77
C GLN A 365 -32.88 -7.40 12.21
N PRO A 366 -32.95 -7.74 10.91
CA PRO A 366 -31.94 -8.57 10.26
C PRO A 366 -30.57 -7.87 10.26
N PRO A 367 -29.45 -8.58 10.04
CA PRO A 367 -28.13 -7.97 9.90
C PRO A 367 -28.05 -7.17 8.59
N GLY A 368 -28.55 -5.95 8.62
CA GLY A 368 -28.55 -4.98 7.52
C GLY A 368 -28.74 -3.58 8.09
N SER A 369 -27.83 -2.66 7.71
CA SER A 369 -27.74 -1.23 8.08
C SER A 369 -28.55 -0.79 9.30
N VAL A 370 -27.88 -0.70 10.46
CA VAL A 370 -28.51 -0.21 11.70
C VAL A 370 -28.65 1.31 11.61
N ALA A 371 -29.88 1.82 11.71
CA ALA A 371 -30.12 3.26 11.79
C ALA A 371 -29.45 3.86 13.04
N PRO A 372 -28.92 5.09 12.98
CA PRO A 372 -28.30 5.71 14.13
C PRO A 372 -29.32 5.93 15.26
N THR A 373 -28.97 5.50 16.49
CA THR A 373 -29.77 5.78 17.69
C THR A 373 -29.90 7.29 17.91
N LYS A 374 -28.82 8.03 17.63
CA LYS A 374 -28.79 9.48 17.77
C LYS A 374 -27.92 10.09 16.69
N THR A 375 -28.38 11.21 16.14
CA THR A 375 -27.60 12.04 15.22
C THR A 375 -27.49 13.46 15.76
N MET A 376 -26.40 14.13 15.44
CA MET A 376 -26.16 15.52 15.78
C MET A 376 -25.43 16.19 14.62
N ALA A 377 -26.03 17.23 14.04
CA ALA A 377 -25.38 18.04 13.02
C ALA A 377 -24.44 19.05 13.69
N ILE A 378 -23.18 19.08 13.25
CA ILE A 378 -22.16 20.04 13.64
C ILE A 378 -22.16 21.18 12.62
N PRO A 379 -22.30 22.45 13.05
CA PRO A 379 -22.32 23.58 12.13
C PRO A 379 -21.04 23.67 11.27
N PRO A 380 -21.14 24.06 9.98
CA PRO A 380 -19.99 24.16 9.08
C PRO A 380 -18.86 25.07 9.59
N ALA A 381 -19.20 26.06 10.41
CA ALA A 381 -18.25 26.96 11.06
C ALA A 381 -17.27 26.26 12.02
N TYR A 382 -17.48 24.99 12.35
CA TYR A 382 -16.55 24.19 13.17
C TYR A 382 -15.77 23.15 12.33
N LEU A 383 -15.96 23.13 11.00
CA LEU A 383 -15.38 22.13 10.08
C LEU A 383 -14.25 22.72 9.22
N HIS A 384 -13.32 23.44 9.86
CA HIS A 384 -12.24 24.14 9.16
C HIS A 384 -11.16 23.22 8.59
N ASP A 385 -10.92 22.05 9.20
CA ASP A 385 -10.02 21.02 8.69
C ASP A 385 -10.56 19.61 8.93
N ALA A 386 -11.06 18.96 7.87
CA ALA A 386 -11.57 17.60 7.94
C ALA A 386 -10.49 16.54 8.30
N HIS A 387 -9.22 16.93 8.32
CA HIS A 387 -8.07 16.05 8.51
C HIS A 387 -7.68 15.83 9.99
N GLU A 388 -8.20 16.63 10.92
CA GLU A 388 -7.84 16.57 12.36
C GLU A 388 -9.05 16.29 13.27
N ILE A 389 -10.09 15.64 12.73
CA ILE A 389 -11.26 15.32 13.54
C ILE A 389 -10.98 14.05 14.35
N SER A 390 -11.12 14.15 15.67
CA SER A 390 -11.04 13.01 16.59
C SER A 390 -12.29 12.97 17.46
N LEU A 391 -12.70 11.76 17.85
CA LEU A 391 -13.83 11.53 18.74
C LEU A 391 -13.33 10.93 20.04
N ALA A 392 -13.77 11.50 21.16
CA ALA A 392 -13.47 10.98 22.48
C ALA A 392 -14.76 10.91 23.30
N TRP A 393 -14.95 9.80 23.99
CA TRP A 393 -16.00 9.66 24.98
C TRP A 393 -15.47 10.24 26.29
N THR A 394 -16.00 11.38 26.71
CA THR A 394 -15.79 11.85 28.08
C THR A 394 -16.63 10.96 28.99
N ALA A 395 -16.00 10.26 29.94
CA ALA A 395 -16.70 9.47 30.94
C ALA A 395 -17.83 10.30 31.59
N ASP A 396 -18.89 9.61 32.02
CA ASP A 396 -20.09 10.15 32.65
C ASP A 396 -19.85 11.45 33.44
N ARG A 397 -20.63 12.48 33.11
CA ARG A 397 -20.68 13.76 33.84
C ARG A 397 -21.32 13.66 35.24
N THR A 398 -21.40 12.47 35.84
CA THR A 398 -21.87 12.31 37.23
C THR A 398 -20.83 12.75 38.27
N CYS A 399 -19.60 13.09 37.86
CA CYS A 399 -18.54 13.58 38.74
C CYS A 399 -18.18 15.06 38.50
N MET A 400 -19.13 15.97 38.56
CA MET A 400 -18.87 17.41 38.81
C MET A 400 -20.00 18.03 39.64
N SER A 401 -20.18 17.53 40.87
CA SER A 401 -20.70 18.33 41.98
C SER A 401 -19.52 18.91 42.76
N THR A 402 -18.84 19.89 42.19
CA THR A 402 -18.09 20.89 42.95
C THR A 402 -18.46 22.26 42.39
N PRO A 403 -19.01 23.16 43.20
CA PRO A 403 -19.55 24.43 42.72
C PRO A 403 -18.42 25.36 42.26
N LEU A 404 -18.71 26.11 41.19
CA LEU A 404 -17.93 27.23 40.67
C LEU A 404 -17.44 28.13 41.81
N GLN A 405 -16.13 28.06 42.13
CA GLN A 405 -15.47 29.16 42.82
C GLN A 405 -15.31 30.31 41.83
N LYS A 406 -16.07 31.38 42.12
CA LYS A 406 -15.99 32.71 41.51
C LYS A 406 -14.53 33.19 41.45
N MET A 407 -14.05 33.55 40.27
CA MET A 407 -13.01 34.59 40.15
C MET A 407 -13.69 35.97 40.25
N PRO A 408 -13.11 36.94 40.97
CA PRO A 408 -13.60 38.31 40.93
C PRO A 408 -13.11 39.01 39.65
N PRO A 409 -13.84 40.00 39.12
CA PRO A 409 -13.45 40.75 37.93
C PRO A 409 -12.74 42.08 38.29
N PRO A 410 -12.29 42.82 37.27
CA PRO A 410 -11.33 42.47 36.23
C PRO A 410 -9.87 42.78 36.65
#